data_AF-A0A328P993-F1
#
_entry.id   AF-A0A328P993-F1
#
_cell.length_a   1.000
_cell.length_b   1.000
_cell.length_c   1.000
_cell.angle_alpha   90.00
_cell.angle_beta   90.00
_cell.angle_gamma   90.00
#
_symmetry.space_group_name_H-M   'P 1'
#
loop_
_entity.id
_entity.type
_entity.pdbx_description
1 polymer ?
#
loop_
_entity_poly.entity_id
_entity_poly.type
_entity_poly.pdbx_seq_one_letter_code
_entity_poly.pdbx_strand_id
1 'polypeptide(L)'
;MGDPMTDKTIKKIKLWKLESYAYKNQVLKTLSEALKIPIEKVEELLAKNLDMARIESSHSSMEQAILFRLEKQIELDLGLDYLDHLELLDKEQLKAIKEEIIKRLEISGKLEIDPEEYKKLIEKARKKIIKILEGSG
;
A
#
# COMPACT_ATOMS: atom_id res chain seq x y z
N MET A 1 38.77 4.33 -8.89
CA MET A 1 38.43 3.92 -7.51
C MET A 1 37.69 5.09 -6.88
N GLY A 2 36.38 4.97 -6.66
CA GLY A 2 35.61 6.00 -5.96
C GLY A 2 35.94 5.98 -4.47
N ASP A 3 36.00 7.14 -3.84
CA ASP A 3 36.38 7.29 -2.44
C ASP A 3 35.28 6.68 -1.52
N PRO A 4 35.62 5.69 -0.67
CA PRO A 4 34.65 5.01 0.19
C PRO A 4 33.98 5.94 1.23
N MET A 5 34.53 7.12 1.50
CA MET A 5 33.87 8.17 2.31
C MET A 5 32.64 8.77 1.59
N THR A 6 32.71 8.92 0.26
CA THR A 6 31.64 9.51 -0.54
C THR A 6 30.45 8.55 -0.64
N ASP A 7 30.71 7.25 -0.84
CA ASP A 7 29.66 6.23 -0.94
C ASP A 7 28.88 6.04 0.37
N LYS A 8 29.57 6.05 1.51
CA LYS A 8 28.91 6.00 2.83
C LYS A 8 28.06 7.25 3.10
N THR A 9 28.53 8.41 2.67
CA THR A 9 27.81 9.69 2.81
C THR A 9 26.57 9.72 1.92
N ILE A 10 26.70 9.30 0.66
CA ILE A 10 25.58 9.17 -0.28
C ILE A 10 24.54 8.17 0.27
N LYS A 11 24.96 7.02 0.78
CA LYS A 11 24.06 6.04 1.42
C LYS A 11 23.26 6.67 2.56
N LYS A 12 23.91 7.42 3.46
CA LYS A 12 23.22 8.10 4.57
C LYS A 12 22.21 9.13 4.10
N ILE A 13 22.55 9.93 3.08
CA ILE A 13 21.64 10.94 2.52
C ILE A 13 20.43 10.26 1.87
N LYS A 14 20.64 9.17 1.13
CA LYS A 14 19.56 8.36 0.55
C LYS A 14 18.61 7.84 1.63
N LEU A 15 19.15 7.27 2.70
CA LEU A 15 18.36 6.77 3.83
C LEU A 15 17.60 7.89 4.56
N TRP A 16 18.22 9.05 4.77
CA TRP A 16 17.59 10.22 5.38
C TRP A 16 16.45 10.79 4.51
N LYS A 17 16.61 10.82 3.19
CA LYS A 17 15.52 11.20 2.28
C LYS A 17 14.37 10.20 2.32
N LEU A 18 14.68 8.90 2.39
CA LEU A 18 13.66 7.89 2.63
C LEU A 18 12.95 8.13 3.98
N GLU A 19 13.65 8.58 5.04
CA GLU A 19 13.04 8.87 6.37
C GLU A 19 12.02 10.00 6.34
N SER A 20 12.16 10.96 5.42
CA SER A 20 11.16 12.01 5.22
C SER A 20 9.84 11.52 4.64
N TYR A 21 9.77 10.28 4.15
CA TYR A 21 8.52 9.70 3.66
C TYR A 21 7.64 9.30 4.84
N ALA A 22 6.46 9.90 4.91
CA ALA A 22 5.41 9.53 5.87
C ALA A 22 5.13 8.00 5.86
N TYR A 23 5.42 7.33 4.74
CA TYR A 23 5.12 5.91 4.51
C TYR A 23 6.34 4.97 4.50
N LYS A 24 7.55 5.47 4.81
CA LYS A 24 8.79 4.65 4.80
C LYS A 24 8.63 3.36 5.59
N ASN A 25 8.17 3.48 6.83
CA ASN A 25 8.09 2.33 7.74
C ASN A 25 7.13 1.26 7.22
N GLN A 26 6.02 1.67 6.61
CA GLN A 26 5.04 0.76 6.03
C GLN A 26 5.59 0.05 4.78
N VAL A 27 6.27 0.78 3.90
CA VAL A 27 6.90 0.21 2.69
C VAL A 27 8.03 -0.73 3.06
N LEU A 28 8.90 -0.34 3.99
CA LEU A 28 9.98 -1.19 4.47
C LEU A 28 9.46 -2.45 5.15
N LYS A 29 8.48 -2.32 6.05
CA LYS A 29 7.83 -3.45 6.72
C LYS A 29 7.18 -4.38 5.70
N THR A 30 6.44 -3.84 4.75
CA THR A 30 5.83 -4.59 3.64
C THR A 30 6.86 -5.40 2.86
N LEU A 31 7.94 -4.77 2.44
CA LEU A 31 8.98 -5.43 1.64
C LEU A 31 9.74 -6.45 2.48
N SER A 32 9.98 -6.15 3.75
CA SER A 32 10.60 -7.06 4.72
C SER A 32 9.76 -8.34 4.87
N GLU A 33 8.46 -8.21 5.08
CA GLU A 33 7.52 -9.34 5.20
C GLU A 33 7.40 -10.14 3.90
N ALA A 34 7.25 -9.45 2.75
CA ALA A 34 7.09 -10.09 1.45
C ALA A 34 8.35 -10.85 1.01
N LEU A 35 9.53 -10.27 1.24
CA LEU A 35 10.82 -10.87 0.86
C LEU A 35 11.43 -11.74 1.96
N LYS A 36 10.80 -11.79 3.15
CA LYS A 36 11.28 -12.52 4.34
C LYS A 36 12.71 -12.15 4.72
N ILE A 37 13.04 -10.86 4.69
CA ILE A 37 14.36 -10.32 5.07
C ILE A 37 14.20 -9.22 6.12
N PRO A 38 15.23 -8.96 6.97
CA PRO A 38 15.18 -7.86 7.92
C PRO A 38 15.00 -6.50 7.26
N ILE A 39 14.36 -5.55 7.96
CA ILE A 39 14.13 -4.18 7.47
C ILE A 39 15.44 -3.50 7.08
N GLU A 40 16.48 -3.69 7.89
CA GLU A 40 17.82 -3.14 7.62
C GLU A 40 18.34 -3.64 6.27
N LYS A 41 18.03 -4.88 5.90
CA LYS A 41 18.44 -5.44 4.61
C LYS A 41 17.66 -4.85 3.45
N VAL A 42 16.38 -4.55 3.64
CA VAL A 42 15.57 -3.82 2.65
C VAL A 42 16.15 -2.43 2.43
N GLU A 43 16.49 -1.70 3.50
CA GLU A 43 17.10 -0.37 3.42
C GLU A 43 18.41 -0.37 2.62
N GLU A 44 19.27 -1.38 2.83
CA GLU A 44 20.49 -1.55 2.05
C GLU A 44 20.21 -1.78 0.56
N LEU A 45 19.23 -2.62 0.24
CA LEU A 45 18.86 -2.91 -1.15
C LEU A 45 18.27 -1.68 -1.84
N LEU A 46 17.45 -0.90 -1.15
CA LEU A 46 16.91 0.35 -1.69
C LEU A 46 18.02 1.38 -1.92
N ALA A 47 18.90 1.59 -0.95
CA ALA A 47 20.01 2.55 -1.08
C ALA A 47 21.02 2.15 -2.18
N LYS A 48 21.20 0.84 -2.40
CA LYS A 48 22.08 0.29 -3.44
C LYS A 48 21.50 0.46 -4.85
N ASN A 49 20.19 0.23 -5.03
CA ASN A 49 19.57 0.15 -6.35
C ASN A 49 18.82 1.42 -6.78
N LEU A 50 18.46 2.30 -5.84
CA LEU A 50 17.79 3.56 -6.16
C LEU A 50 18.80 4.70 -6.20
N ASP A 51 18.85 5.40 -7.33
CA ASP A 51 19.60 6.65 -7.46
C ASP A 51 18.88 7.81 -6.77
N MET A 52 19.63 8.85 -6.42
CA MET A 52 19.12 10.02 -5.67
C MET A 52 17.93 10.69 -6.35
N ALA A 53 17.98 10.85 -7.67
CA ALA A 53 16.88 11.43 -8.44
C ALA A 53 15.60 10.56 -8.37
N ARG A 54 15.75 9.23 -8.38
CA ARG A 54 14.62 8.30 -8.25
C ARG A 54 14.01 8.33 -6.86
N ILE A 55 14.84 8.46 -5.83
CA ILE A 55 14.37 8.66 -4.45
C ILE A 55 13.54 9.94 -4.43
N GLU A 56 14.11 11.11 -4.78
CA GLU A 56 13.37 12.38 -4.76
C GLU A 56 12.07 12.37 -5.58
N SER A 57 12.06 11.77 -6.77
CA SER A 57 10.85 11.66 -7.60
C SER A 57 9.83 10.64 -7.10
N SER A 58 10.23 9.70 -6.24
CA SER A 58 9.38 8.58 -5.84
C SER A 58 8.29 8.95 -4.83
N HIS A 59 8.35 10.12 -4.19
CA HIS A 59 7.38 10.47 -3.15
C HIS A 59 5.93 10.46 -3.67
N SER A 60 5.68 11.09 -4.82
CA SER A 60 4.33 11.13 -5.42
C SER A 60 3.92 9.79 -6.05
N SER A 61 4.86 9.03 -6.59
CA SER A 61 4.56 7.70 -7.15
C SER A 61 4.38 6.63 -6.07
N MET A 62 4.92 6.83 -4.87
CA MET A 62 4.81 5.88 -3.77
C MET A 62 3.43 5.92 -3.12
N GLU A 63 2.82 7.11 -2.98
CA GLU A 63 1.43 7.24 -2.55
C GLU A 63 0.48 6.52 -3.51
N GLN A 64 0.67 6.71 -4.82
CA GLN A 64 -0.09 5.99 -5.84
C GLN A 64 0.15 4.48 -5.78
N ALA A 65 1.38 4.03 -5.54
CA ALA A 65 1.69 2.61 -5.41
C ALA A 65 1.05 1.99 -4.16
N ILE A 66 0.99 2.73 -3.05
CA ILE A 66 0.30 2.28 -1.82
C ILE A 66 -1.20 2.19 -2.07
N LEU A 67 -1.81 3.19 -2.70
CA LEU A 67 -3.22 3.17 -3.06
C LEU A 67 -3.55 2.01 -3.99
N PHE A 68 -2.76 1.83 -5.05
CA PHE A 68 -2.93 0.71 -5.98
C PHE A 68 -2.83 -0.65 -5.30
N ARG A 69 -1.85 -0.80 -4.39
CA ARG A 69 -1.70 -2.04 -3.61
C ARG A 69 -2.91 -2.26 -2.69
N LEU A 70 -3.40 -1.22 -2.04
CA LEU A 70 -4.57 -1.29 -1.17
C LEU A 70 -5.83 -1.69 -1.96
N GLU A 71 -6.06 -1.08 -3.12
CA GLU A 71 -7.16 -1.46 -4.02
C GLU A 71 -7.10 -2.95 -4.36
N LYS A 72 -5.91 -3.45 -4.74
CA LYS A 72 -5.71 -4.87 -5.06
C LYS A 72 -5.93 -5.76 -3.86
N GLN A 73 -5.50 -5.35 -2.68
CA GLN A 73 -5.72 -6.12 -1.46
C GLN A 73 -7.21 -6.23 -1.13
N ILE A 74 -7.96 -5.13 -1.24
CA ILE A 74 -9.42 -5.12 -1.03
C ILE A 74 -10.12 -6.03 -2.04
N GLU A 75 -9.70 -5.99 -3.32
CA GLU A 75 -10.23 -6.87 -4.36
C GLU A 75 -10.06 -8.34 -3.99
N LEU A 76 -8.86 -8.74 -3.57
CA LEU A 76 -8.54 -10.11 -3.18
C LEU A 76 -9.27 -10.54 -1.90
N ASP A 77 -9.29 -9.69 -0.87
CA ASP A 77 -9.87 -10.02 0.45
C ASP A 77 -11.39 -10.18 0.40
N LEU A 78 -12.05 -9.50 -0.53
CA LEU A 78 -13.50 -9.57 -0.74
C LEU A 78 -13.92 -10.45 -1.93
N GLY A 79 -12.95 -10.96 -2.72
CA GLY A 79 -13.23 -11.73 -3.93
C GLY A 79 -14.00 -10.94 -4.98
N LEU A 80 -13.75 -9.63 -5.08
CA LEU A 80 -14.49 -8.72 -5.97
C LEU A 80 -14.31 -9.09 -7.45
N ASP A 81 -13.17 -9.64 -7.80
CA ASP A 81 -12.87 -10.17 -9.14
C ASP A 81 -13.79 -11.34 -9.52
N TYR A 82 -14.04 -12.26 -8.59
CA TYR A 82 -15.00 -13.34 -8.80
C TYR A 82 -16.43 -12.82 -8.85
N LEU A 83 -16.79 -11.86 -8.00
CA LEU A 83 -18.13 -11.26 -8.01
C LEU A 83 -18.42 -10.50 -9.31
N ASP A 84 -17.42 -9.81 -9.88
CA ASP A 84 -17.49 -9.18 -11.21
C ASP A 84 -17.63 -10.25 -12.30
N HIS A 85 -16.77 -11.27 -12.27
CA HIS A 85 -16.75 -12.32 -13.29
C HIS A 85 -18.04 -13.14 -13.35
N LEU A 86 -18.65 -13.39 -12.19
CA LEU A 86 -19.94 -14.09 -12.07
C LEU A 86 -21.15 -13.18 -12.29
N GLU A 87 -20.93 -11.90 -12.62
CA GLU A 87 -21.97 -10.89 -12.82
C GLU A 87 -22.91 -10.75 -11.60
N LEU A 88 -22.40 -11.03 -10.40
CA LEU A 88 -23.13 -10.94 -9.14
C LEU A 88 -23.18 -9.50 -8.61
N LEU A 89 -22.19 -8.70 -8.95
CA LEU A 89 -22.15 -7.26 -8.69
C LEU A 89 -21.74 -6.54 -9.97
N ASP A 90 -22.35 -5.38 -10.22
CA ASP A 90 -21.94 -4.54 -11.33
C ASP A 90 -20.69 -3.70 -11.01
N LYS A 91 -20.09 -3.12 -12.04
CA LYS A 91 -18.86 -2.31 -11.91
C LYS A 91 -19.03 -1.09 -11.00
N GLU A 92 -20.23 -0.50 -10.93
CA GLU A 92 -20.49 0.65 -10.06
C GLU A 92 -20.55 0.22 -8.60
N GLN A 93 -21.21 -0.89 -8.29
CA GLN A 93 -21.27 -1.49 -6.96
C GLN A 93 -19.87 -1.87 -6.46
N LEU A 94 -19.09 -2.54 -7.30
CA LEU A 94 -17.71 -2.92 -6.97
C LEU A 94 -16.83 -1.69 -6.70
N LYS A 95 -16.94 -0.67 -7.56
CA LYS A 95 -16.23 0.61 -7.37
C LYS A 95 -16.66 1.31 -6.09
N ALA A 96 -17.96 1.37 -5.80
CA ALA A 96 -18.48 2.02 -4.60
C ALA A 96 -18.01 1.34 -3.31
N ILE A 97 -17.91 0.01 -3.29
CA ILE A 97 -17.39 -0.74 -2.14
C ILE A 97 -15.92 -0.40 -1.89
N LYS A 98 -15.09 -0.41 -2.94
CA LYS A 98 -13.66 -0.06 -2.83
C LYS A 98 -13.48 1.38 -2.37
N GLU A 99 -14.18 2.32 -3.00
CA GLU A 99 -14.10 3.73 -2.64
C GLU A 99 -14.55 4.01 -1.20
N GLU A 100 -15.56 3.32 -0.68
CA GLU A 100 -16.01 3.51 0.70
C GLU A 100 -14.91 3.12 1.71
N ILE A 101 -14.20 2.02 1.44
CA ILE A 101 -13.09 1.55 2.29
C ILE A 101 -11.91 2.51 2.17
N ILE A 102 -11.51 2.86 0.94
CA ILE A 102 -10.37 3.73 0.68
C ILE A 102 -10.60 5.12 1.27
N LYS A 103 -11.76 5.74 1.04
CA LYS A 103 -12.08 7.06 1.62
C LYS A 103 -11.98 7.04 3.14
N ARG A 104 -12.45 5.97 3.80
CA ARG A 104 -12.34 5.85 5.27
C ARG A 104 -10.89 5.72 5.75
N LEU A 105 -10.04 5.06 4.98
CA LEU A 105 -8.62 4.94 5.28
C LEU A 105 -7.87 6.25 4.99
N GLU A 106 -8.20 6.94 3.89
CA GLU A 106 -7.60 8.23 3.47
C GLU A 106 -7.98 9.40 4.38
N ILE A 107 -9.19 9.42 4.96
CA ILE A 107 -9.66 10.49 5.88
C ILE A 107 -8.70 10.66 7.08
N SER A 108 -7.91 9.65 7.43
CA SER A 108 -6.91 9.76 8.49
C SER A 108 -5.70 10.65 8.13
N GLY A 109 -5.61 11.13 6.88
CA GLY A 109 -4.48 11.94 6.38
C GLY A 109 -3.16 11.17 6.33
N LYS A 110 -3.20 9.87 6.60
CA LYS A 110 -2.09 8.93 6.56
C LYS A 110 -2.57 7.70 5.80
N LEU A 111 -1.92 7.31 4.71
CA LEU A 111 -1.98 5.92 4.20
C LEU A 111 -1.37 4.89 5.16
N GLU A 112 -1.19 5.23 6.44
CA GLU A 112 -0.83 4.31 7.51
C GLU A 112 -2.07 3.51 7.88
N ILE A 113 -2.21 2.35 7.24
CA ILE A 113 -3.36 1.47 7.43
C ILE A 113 -3.20 0.77 8.78
N ASP A 114 -4.03 1.16 9.76
CA ASP A 114 -4.22 0.37 10.97
C ASP A 114 -4.81 -1.00 10.58
N PRO A 115 -4.12 -2.12 10.85
CA PRO A 115 -4.63 -3.45 10.54
C PRO A 115 -6.00 -3.75 11.15
N GLU A 116 -6.28 -3.21 12.34
CA GLU A 116 -7.54 -3.46 13.03
C GLU A 116 -8.70 -2.68 12.39
N GLU A 117 -8.46 -1.43 12.00
CA GLU A 117 -9.44 -0.64 11.26
C GLU A 117 -9.70 -1.24 9.87
N TYR A 118 -8.65 -1.64 9.15
CA TYR A 118 -8.77 -2.32 7.87
C TYR A 118 -9.66 -3.57 7.99
N LYS A 119 -9.39 -4.43 8.98
CA LYS A 119 -10.18 -5.65 9.21
C LYS A 119 -11.66 -5.34 9.47
N LYS A 120 -11.96 -4.30 10.25
CA LYS A 120 -13.34 -3.84 10.50
C LYS A 120 -14.03 -3.36 9.22
N LEU A 121 -13.32 -2.61 8.38
CA LEU A 121 -13.84 -2.12 7.11
C LEU A 121 -14.14 -3.27 6.14
N ILE A 122 -13.24 -4.24 6.03
CA ILE A 122 -13.44 -5.45 5.22
C ILE A 122 -14.64 -6.25 5.71
N GLU A 123 -14.78 -6.47 7.02
CA GLU A 123 -15.91 -7.21 7.58
C GLU A 123 -17.25 -6.48 7.36
N LYS A 124 -17.25 -5.15 7.47
CA LYS A 124 -18.42 -4.32 7.14
C LYS A 124 -18.79 -4.44 5.65
N ALA A 125 -17.79 -4.39 4.77
CA ALA A 125 -17.99 -4.53 3.33
C ALA A 125 -18.53 -5.92 2.97
N ARG A 126 -18.02 -6.98 3.60
CA ARG A 126 -18.53 -8.35 3.44
C ARG A 126 -20.02 -8.45 3.77
N LYS A 127 -20.43 -7.89 4.92
CA LYS A 127 -21.85 -7.85 5.31
C LYS A 127 -22.70 -7.06 4.31
N LYS A 128 -22.17 -5.98 3.74
CA LYS A 128 -22.85 -5.19 2.70
C LYS A 128 -23.02 -5.99 1.41
N ILE A 129 -21.97 -6.67 0.94
CA ILE A 129 -22.02 -7.54 -0.25
C ILE A 129 -23.10 -8.62 -0.07
N ILE A 130 -23.09 -9.33 1.06
CA ILE A 130 -24.09 -10.38 1.34
C ILE A 130 -25.51 -9.81 1.26
N LYS A 131 -25.77 -8.65 1.88
CA LYS A 131 -27.10 -8.02 1.82
C LYS A 131 -27.54 -7.64 0.40
N ILE A 132 -26.61 -7.20 -0.44
CA ILE A 132 -26.89 -6.89 -1.86
C ILE A 132 -27.31 -8.19 -2.57
N LEU A 133 -26.56 -9.28 -2.37
CA LEU A 133 -26.85 -10.58 -2.98
C LEU A 133 -28.14 -11.22 -2.47
N GLU A 134 -28.52 -10.95 -1.21
CA GLU A 134 -29.79 -11.39 -0.61
C GLU A 134 -30.99 -10.54 -1.08
N GLY A 135 -30.79 -9.52 -1.92
CA GLY A 135 -31.86 -8.65 -2.43
C GLY A 135 -32.44 -7.68 -1.38
N SER A 136 -31.69 -7.40 -0.31
CA SER A 136 -32.09 -6.51 0.80
C SER A 136 -31.38 -5.15 0.78
N GLY A 137 -30.95 -4.69 -0.40
CA GLY A 137 -30.16 -3.47 -0.63
C GLY A 137 -30.91 -2.39 -1.38
#